data_AF-A0A4U5UZJ8-F1
#
_entry.id   AF-A0A4U5UZJ8-F1
#
_cell.length_a   1.000
_cell.length_b   1.000
_cell.length_c   1.000
_cell.angle_alpha   90.00
_cell.angle_beta   90.00
_cell.angle_gamma   90.00
#
_symmetry.space_group_name_H-M   'P 1'
#
loop_
_entity.id
_entity.type
_entity.pdbx_description
1 polymer ?
#
loop_
_entity_poly.entity_id
_entity_poly.type
_entity_poly.pdbx_seq_one_letter_code
_entity_poly.pdbx_strand_id
1 'polypeptide(L)'
;MADVKVEVPTDSSAVIHSSSAASQPNNPLSRKLNKILETRLDSDKEMLEALKALSVFFTENSLRTRRNLRGDIERRSLSINEEFARIFKEVKEELESVNEDVQAMSTCCEEMTSRLKAAKEQTQDLIVKTNKLQGEK
;
A
#
# COMPACT_ATOMS: atom_id res chain seq x y z
N MET A 1 44.44 -65.81 -6.29
CA MET A 1 43.89 -67.13 -6.67
C MET A 1 43.54 -67.83 -5.37
N ALA A 2 42.38 -68.38 -5.09
CA ALA A 2 41.04 -68.45 -5.68
C ALA A 2 40.24 -69.07 -4.49
N ASP A 3 39.21 -68.42 -3.98
CA ASP A 3 37.80 -68.71 -4.24
C ASP A 3 37.27 -70.03 -3.65
N VAL A 4 35.97 -70.02 -3.34
CA VAL A 4 35.09 -71.12 -2.91
C VAL A 4 34.84 -71.24 -1.39
N LYS A 5 33.62 -71.38 -0.85
CA LYS A 5 32.22 -70.96 -1.14
C LYS A 5 31.38 -71.76 -0.11
N VAL A 6 30.56 -71.04 0.67
CA VAL A 6 29.22 -71.40 1.19
C VAL A 6 29.09 -72.68 2.04
N GLU A 7 28.52 -72.56 3.25
CA GLU A 7 27.17 -73.10 3.55
C GLU A 7 26.68 -72.61 4.92
N VAL A 8 25.45 -72.11 4.90
CA VAL A 8 24.62 -71.82 6.07
C VAL A 8 23.75 -73.06 6.31
N PRO A 9 23.51 -73.46 7.56
CA PRO A 9 22.25 -74.07 7.90
C PRO A 9 21.45 -73.13 8.83
N THR A 10 20.28 -72.79 8.32
CA THR A 10 19.11 -72.31 9.04
C THR A 10 18.73 -73.25 10.18
N ASP A 11 18.38 -72.69 11.34
CA ASP A 11 17.34 -73.30 12.16
C ASP A 11 16.36 -72.24 12.67
N SER A 12 15.09 -72.54 12.48
CA SER A 12 13.94 -71.70 12.78
C SER A 12 13.43 -72.06 14.17
N SER A 13 13.12 -71.07 15.00
CA SER A 13 12.15 -71.26 16.08
C SER A 13 11.44 -69.95 16.46
N ALA A 14 10.14 -69.96 16.18
CA ALA A 14 9.04 -69.39 16.96
C ALA A 14 8.98 -67.86 17.21
N VAL A 15 8.24 -67.20 16.33
CA VAL A 15 7.07 -66.35 16.63
C VAL A 15 6.99 -65.76 18.04
N ILE A 16 7.20 -64.45 18.17
CA ILE A 16 6.36 -63.59 19.02
C ILE A 16 5.91 -62.39 18.19
N HIS A 17 4.68 -62.52 17.71
CA HIS A 17 3.84 -61.42 17.29
C HIS A 17 3.62 -60.49 18.49
N SER A 18 4.03 -59.22 18.38
CA SER A 18 3.44 -58.15 19.18
C SER A 18 3.14 -56.96 18.28
N SER A 19 2.11 -57.15 17.47
CA SER A 19 1.19 -56.08 17.12
C SER A 19 0.63 -55.49 18.41
N SER A 20 1.24 -54.40 18.88
CA SER A 20 0.65 -53.55 19.90
C SER A 20 0.46 -52.14 19.33
N ALA A 21 -0.76 -51.95 18.84
CA ALA A 21 -1.54 -50.72 18.86
C ALA A 21 -0.76 -49.40 19.02
N ALA A 22 -0.74 -48.64 17.92
CA ALA A 22 -1.19 -47.26 17.90
C ALA A 22 -1.37 -46.60 19.29
N SER A 23 -0.27 -46.12 19.88
CA SER A 23 -0.35 -44.96 20.78
C SER A 23 -0.05 -43.74 19.93
N GLN A 24 -1.06 -43.34 19.14
CA GLN A 24 -1.19 -41.96 18.71
C GLN A 24 -0.84 -41.07 19.92
N PRO A 25 0.11 -40.12 19.82
CA PRO A 25 0.41 -39.21 20.90
C PRO A 25 -0.75 -38.22 20.98
N ASN A 26 -1.88 -38.67 21.50
CA ASN A 26 -3.09 -37.87 21.68
C ASN A 26 -2.93 -36.89 22.85
N ASN A 27 -1.67 -36.57 23.20
CA ASN A 27 -1.29 -35.62 24.20
C ASN A 27 -1.75 -34.22 23.73
N PRO A 28 -2.60 -33.54 24.51
CA PRO A 28 -3.09 -32.21 24.17
C PRO A 28 -1.97 -31.17 24.01
N LEU A 29 -0.82 -31.36 24.66
CA LEU A 29 0.38 -30.54 24.45
C LEU A 29 1.01 -30.79 23.08
N SER A 30 1.17 -32.06 22.68
CA SER A 30 1.68 -32.41 21.35
C SER A 30 0.77 -31.87 20.24
N ARG A 31 -0.56 -31.92 20.43
CA ARG A 31 -1.53 -31.29 19.51
C ARG A 31 -1.39 -29.77 19.46
N LYS A 32 -1.20 -29.10 20.61
CA LYS A 32 -0.95 -27.64 20.65
C LYS A 32 0.38 -27.28 19.98
N LEU A 33 1.44 -28.04 20.25
CA LEU A 33 2.76 -27.86 19.68
C LEU A 33 2.73 -28.02 18.17
N ASN A 34 2.17 -29.13 17.67
CA ASN A 34 2.02 -29.37 16.24
C ASN A 34 1.19 -28.27 15.59
N LYS A 35 0.08 -27.85 16.22
CA LYS A 35 -0.73 -26.75 15.70
C LYS A 35 0.05 -25.44 15.60
N ILE A 36 0.86 -25.11 16.60
CA ILE A 36 1.73 -23.91 16.58
C ILE A 36 2.77 -24.02 15.46
N LEU A 37 3.43 -25.16 15.32
CA LEU A 37 4.43 -25.42 14.28
C LEU A 37 3.80 -25.37 12.87
N GLU A 38 2.58 -25.86 12.72
CA GLU A 38 1.79 -25.80 11.49
C GLU A 38 1.32 -24.38 11.15
N THR A 39 1.27 -23.45 12.12
CA THR A 39 0.75 -22.09 11.88
C THR A 39 1.68 -21.26 10.98
N ARG A 40 2.89 -21.76 10.62
CA ARG A 40 3.88 -21.21 9.67
C ARG A 40 3.77 -19.68 9.47
N LEU A 41 3.93 -18.94 10.56
CA LEU A 41 3.78 -17.49 10.56
C LEU A 41 4.84 -16.79 9.70
N ASP A 42 5.98 -17.43 9.47
CA ASP A 42 7.11 -16.87 8.73
C ASP A 42 6.93 -16.90 7.20
N SER A 43 6.03 -17.74 6.68
CA SER A 43 5.78 -17.81 5.23
C SER A 43 4.80 -16.76 4.74
N ASP A 44 4.00 -16.16 5.63
CA ASP A 44 2.99 -15.18 5.29
C ASP A 44 3.45 -13.78 5.71
N LYS A 45 4.09 -13.09 4.76
CA LYS A 45 4.59 -11.73 4.96
C LYS A 45 3.48 -10.74 5.27
N GLU A 46 2.31 -10.88 4.65
CA GLU A 46 1.17 -9.98 4.86
C GLU A 46 0.59 -10.15 6.26
N MET A 47 0.45 -11.40 6.72
CA MET A 47 0.04 -11.69 8.10
C MET A 47 1.03 -11.11 9.12
N LEU A 48 2.33 -11.26 8.88
CA LEU A 48 3.39 -10.68 9.72
C LEU A 48 3.31 -9.15 9.78
N GLU A 49 3.07 -8.49 8.65
CA GLU A 49 2.90 -7.04 8.58
C GLU A 49 1.63 -6.58 9.31
N ALA A 50 0.50 -7.29 9.14
CA ALA A 50 -0.73 -7.02 9.86
C ALA A 50 -0.55 -7.17 11.38
N LEU A 51 0.14 -8.21 11.83
CA LEU A 51 0.46 -8.43 13.25
C LEU A 51 1.42 -7.36 13.79
N LYS A 52 2.40 -6.92 13.01
CA LYS A 52 3.27 -5.78 13.35
C LYS A 52 2.49 -4.48 13.46
N ALA A 53 1.53 -4.23 12.57
CA ALA A 53 0.66 -3.06 12.66
C ALA A 53 -0.24 -3.12 13.91
N LEU A 54 -0.73 -4.31 14.25
CA LEU A 54 -1.53 -4.55 15.46
C LEU A 54 -0.74 -4.27 16.74
N SER A 55 0.52 -4.72 16.81
CA SER A 55 1.35 -4.62 18.02
C SER A 55 1.67 -3.19 18.43
N VAL A 56 1.60 -2.22 17.50
CA VAL A 56 1.77 -0.79 17.80
C VAL A 56 0.73 -0.27 18.80
N PHE A 57 -0.48 -0.83 18.81
CA PHE A 57 -1.58 -0.36 19.68
C PHE A 57 -2.20 -1.44 20.56
N PHE A 58 -2.03 -2.72 20.22
CA PHE A 58 -2.47 -3.85 21.02
C PHE A 58 -1.33 -4.35 21.91
N THR A 59 -0.96 -3.56 22.92
CA THR A 59 0.19 -3.83 23.79
C THR A 59 -0.09 -4.87 24.87
N GLU A 60 -1.35 -4.99 25.31
CA GLU A 60 -1.76 -5.93 26.35
C GLU A 60 -2.77 -6.97 25.83
N ASN A 61 -2.47 -8.25 26.03
CA ASN A 61 -3.36 -9.35 25.67
C ASN A 61 -4.25 -9.75 26.86
N SER A 62 -5.29 -8.95 27.11
CA SER A 62 -6.34 -9.24 28.10
C SER A 62 -7.63 -9.69 27.43
N LEU A 63 -8.56 -10.27 28.19
CA LEU A 63 -9.89 -10.61 27.68
C LEU A 63 -10.64 -9.35 27.19
N ARG A 64 -10.46 -8.23 27.88
CA ARG A 64 -11.09 -6.95 27.54
C ARG A 64 -10.55 -6.39 26.23
N THR A 65 -9.23 -6.30 26.08
CA THR A 65 -8.60 -5.79 24.85
C THR A 65 -8.97 -6.67 23.66
N ARG A 66 -8.96 -8.00 23.81
CA ARG A 66 -9.40 -8.92 22.75
C ARG A 66 -10.85 -8.71 22.32
N ARG A 67 -11.77 -8.50 23.27
CA ARG A 67 -13.19 -8.22 22.99
C ARG A 67 -13.39 -6.90 22.25
N ASN A 68 -12.56 -5.90 22.53
CA ASN A 68 -12.68 -4.56 21.96
C ASN A 68 -11.88 -4.36 20.67
N LEU A 69 -10.94 -5.26 20.35
CA LEU A 69 -9.97 -5.13 19.28
C LEU A 69 -10.57 -4.72 17.93
N ARG A 70 -11.69 -5.36 17.54
CA ARG A 70 -12.38 -5.01 16.30
C ARG A 70 -12.84 -3.55 16.28
N GLY A 71 -13.51 -3.11 17.36
CA GLY A 71 -13.98 -1.73 17.47
C GLY A 71 -12.83 -0.73 17.57
N ASP A 72 -11.70 -1.11 18.18
CA ASP A 72 -10.49 -0.28 18.22
C ASP A 72 -9.87 -0.12 16.82
N ILE A 73 -9.81 -1.20 16.03
CA ILE A 73 -9.37 -1.17 14.63
C ILE A 73 -10.28 -0.26 13.80
N GLU A 74 -11.60 -0.43 13.92
CA GLU A 74 -12.59 0.35 13.18
C GLU A 74 -12.48 1.84 13.52
N ARG A 75 -12.40 2.21 14.81
CA ARG A 75 -12.21 3.61 15.24
C ARG A 75 -10.91 4.20 14.72
N ARG A 76 -9.81 3.45 14.77
CA ARG A 76 -8.52 3.91 14.25
C ARG A 76 -8.57 4.13 12.73
N SER A 77 -9.20 3.21 11.99
CA SER A 77 -9.40 3.35 10.55
C SER A 77 -10.20 4.61 10.21
N LEU A 78 -11.30 4.86 10.93
CA LEU A 78 -12.08 6.08 10.76
C LEU A 78 -11.25 7.34 11.04
N SER A 79 -10.54 7.38 12.17
CA SER A 79 -9.70 8.53 12.53
C SER A 79 -8.60 8.82 11.49
N ILE A 80 -7.97 7.77 10.93
CA ILE A 80 -6.98 7.93 9.85
C ILE A 80 -7.64 8.51 8.59
N ASN A 81 -8.82 8.03 8.22
CA ASN A 81 -9.53 8.51 7.04
C ASN A 81 -10.01 9.96 7.19
N GLU A 82 -10.50 10.33 8.38
CA GLU A 82 -10.87 11.71 8.72
C GLU A 82 -9.67 12.64 8.61
N GLU A 83 -8.53 12.24 9.15
CA GLU A 83 -7.30 13.03 9.08
C GLU A 83 -6.78 13.14 7.64
N PHE A 84 -6.82 12.05 6.88
CA PHE A 84 -6.47 12.06 5.46
C PHE A 84 -7.36 13.04 4.69
N ALA A 85 -8.68 12.98 4.88
CA ALA A 85 -9.62 13.86 4.21
C ALA A 85 -9.39 15.34 4.59
N ARG A 86 -9.08 15.61 5.86
CA ARG A 86 -8.78 16.97 6.35
C ARG A 86 -7.52 17.54 5.69
N ILE A 87 -6.41 16.81 5.73
CA ILE A 87 -5.14 17.26 5.13
C ILE A 87 -5.29 17.41 3.62
N PHE A 88 -5.94 16.45 2.96
CA PHE A 88 -6.11 16.49 1.50
C PHE A 88 -7.00 17.66 1.06
N LYS A 89 -7.97 18.05 1.89
CA LYS A 89 -8.79 19.23 1.64
C LYS A 89 -7.94 20.51 1.62
N GLU A 90 -7.02 20.68 2.57
CA GLU A 90 -6.11 21.84 2.59
C GLU A 90 -5.26 21.90 1.30
N VAL A 91 -4.70 20.76 0.87
CA VAL A 91 -3.94 20.66 -0.39
C VAL A 91 -4.81 21.01 -1.61
N LYS A 92 -6.07 20.54 -1.63
CA LYS A 92 -7.01 20.85 -2.71
C LYS A 92 -7.28 22.35 -2.78
N GLU A 93 -7.55 23.00 -1.65
CA GLU A 93 -7.87 24.43 -1.60
C GLU A 93 -6.70 25.29 -2.09
N GLU A 94 -5.47 24.96 -1.68
CA GLU A 94 -4.25 25.62 -2.18
C GLU A 94 -4.06 25.43 -3.70
N LEU A 95 -4.32 24.22 -4.21
CA LEU A 95 -4.21 23.95 -5.65
C LEU A 95 -5.29 24.70 -6.45
N GLU A 96 -6.51 24.79 -5.92
CA GLU A 96 -7.59 25.59 -6.51
C GLU A 96 -7.21 27.07 -6.58
N SER A 97 -6.64 27.63 -5.51
CA SER A 97 -6.14 29.02 -5.49
C SER A 97 -5.07 29.26 -6.57
N VAL A 98 -4.08 28.37 -6.69
CA VAL A 98 -3.04 28.50 -7.72
C VAL A 98 -3.65 28.44 -9.13
N ASN A 99 -4.63 27.56 -9.34
CA ASN A 99 -5.31 27.46 -10.62
C ASN A 99 -6.10 28.74 -10.95
N GLU A 100 -6.78 29.34 -9.97
CA GLU A 100 -7.46 30.63 -10.13
C GLU A 100 -6.49 31.76 -10.51
N ASP A 101 -5.34 31.85 -9.83
CA ASP A 101 -4.30 32.84 -10.12
C ASP A 101 -3.75 32.68 -11.56
N VAL A 102 -3.51 31.44 -12.00
CA VAL A 102 -3.03 31.15 -13.36
C VAL A 102 -4.08 31.55 -14.40
N GLN A 103 -5.36 31.28 -14.14
CA GLN A 103 -6.44 31.69 -15.04
C GLN A 103 -6.53 33.22 -15.12
N ALA A 104 -6.48 33.92 -13.99
CA ALA A 104 -6.47 35.38 -13.95
C ALA A 104 -5.27 35.97 -14.71
N MET A 105 -4.09 35.37 -14.56
CA MET A 105 -2.89 35.77 -15.29
C MET A 105 -3.04 35.55 -16.81
N SER A 106 -3.65 34.43 -17.23
CA SER A 106 -3.93 34.16 -18.65
C SER A 106 -4.84 35.24 -19.23
N THR A 107 -5.96 35.53 -18.56
CA THR A 107 -6.89 36.58 -18.98
C THR A 107 -6.20 37.95 -19.07
N CYS A 108 -5.39 38.31 -18.08
CA CYS A 108 -4.63 39.57 -18.11
C CYS A 108 -3.65 39.64 -19.29
N CYS A 109 -2.94 38.56 -19.59
CA CYS A 109 -2.04 38.47 -20.73
C CYS A 109 -2.78 38.62 -22.07
N GLU A 110 -3.96 38.00 -22.20
CA GLU A 110 -4.81 38.09 -23.38
C GLU A 110 -5.32 39.52 -23.58
N GLU A 111 -5.81 40.17 -22.52
CA GLU A 111 -6.24 41.57 -22.55
C GLU A 111 -5.11 42.51 -22.95
N MET A 112 -3.93 42.35 -22.34
CA MET A 112 -2.75 43.15 -22.65
C MET A 112 -2.32 42.98 -24.11
N THR A 113 -2.34 41.74 -24.61
CA THR A 113 -2.04 41.43 -26.00
C THR A 113 -3.05 42.09 -26.95
N SER A 114 -4.34 42.06 -26.61
CA SER A 114 -5.40 42.71 -27.39
C SER A 114 -5.20 44.22 -27.46
N ARG A 115 -4.91 44.88 -26.31
CA ARG A 115 -4.63 46.32 -26.26
C ARG A 115 -3.40 46.71 -27.08
N LEU A 116 -2.34 45.90 -27.02
CA LEU A 116 -1.13 46.14 -27.80
C LEU A 116 -1.40 46.06 -29.31
N LYS A 117 -2.21 45.08 -29.75
CA LYS A 117 -2.64 44.98 -31.15
C LYS A 117 -3.45 46.20 -31.60
N ALA A 118 -4.43 46.62 -30.80
CA ALA A 118 -5.24 47.80 -31.11
C ALA A 118 -4.39 49.09 -31.20
N ALA A 119 -3.47 49.30 -30.26
CA ALA A 119 -2.56 50.45 -30.27
C ALA A 119 -1.64 50.45 -31.50
N LYS A 120 -1.14 49.26 -31.89
CA LYS A 120 -0.33 49.09 -33.10
C LYS A 120 -1.11 49.45 -34.36
N GLU A 121 -2.35 48.94 -34.51
CA GLU A 121 -3.22 49.24 -35.64
C GLU A 121 -3.54 50.74 -35.72
N GLN A 122 -3.91 51.36 -34.60
CA GLN A 122 -4.18 52.80 -34.54
C GLN A 122 -2.95 53.64 -34.92
N THR A 123 -1.76 53.25 -34.46
CA THR A 123 -0.50 53.93 -34.80
C THR A 123 -0.18 53.77 -36.29
N GLN A 124 -0.38 52.58 -36.85
CA GLN A 124 -0.20 52.31 -38.28
C GLN A 124 -1.14 53.19 -39.13
N ASP A 125 -2.41 53.28 -38.77
CA ASP A 125 -3.39 54.13 -39.45
C ASP A 125 -2.99 55.62 -39.43
N LEU A 126 -2.49 56.11 -38.28
CA LEU A 126 -2.01 57.48 -38.15
C LEU A 126 -0.78 57.75 -39.03
N ILE A 127 0.16 56.80 -39.12
CA ILE A 127 1.34 56.89 -40.00
C ILE A 127 0.90 56.96 -41.47
N VAL A 128 -0.04 56.11 -41.89
CA VAL A 128 -0.56 56.11 -43.27
C VAL A 128 -1.22 57.46 -43.60
N LYS A 129 -2.09 57.97 -42.72
CA LYS A 129 -2.74 59.28 -42.91
C LYS A 129 -1.74 60.42 -42.97
N THR A 130 -0.72 60.41 -42.11
CA THR A 130 0.33 61.45 -42.08
C THR A 130 1.17 61.46 -43.35
N ASN A 131 1.59 60.28 -43.83
CA ASN A 131 2.35 60.17 -45.09
C ASN A 131 1.52 60.63 -46.30
N LYS A 132 0.22 60.29 -46.34
CA LYS A 132 -0.66 60.75 -47.41
C LYS A 132 -0.75 62.28 -47.45
N LEU A 133 -0.95 62.93 -46.31
CA LEU A 133 -1.00 64.39 -46.20
C LEU A 133 0.33 65.06 -46.58
N GLN A 134 1.47 64.42 -46.32
CA GLN A 134 2.78 64.94 -46.74
C GLN A 134 2.98 64.86 -48.26
N GLY A 135 2.45 63.83 -48.92
CA GLY A 135 2.53 63.67 -50.38
C GLY A 135 1.56 64.55 -51.18
N GLU A 136 0.58 65.18 -50.52
CA GLU A 136 -0.38 66.11 -51.14
C GLU A 136 0.11 67.58 -51.13
N LYS A 137 1.32 67.85 -50.60
CA LYS A 137 2.02 69.15 -50.68
C LYS A 137 3.09 69.14 -51.76
#